data_AF-A0A938U1U1-F1
#
_entry.id   AF-A0A938U1U1-F1
#
_cell.length_a   1.000
_cell.length_b   1.000
_cell.length_c   1.000
_cell.angle_alpha   90.00
_cell.angle_beta   90.00
_cell.angle_gamma   90.00
#
_symmetry.space_group_name_H-M   'P 1'
#
loop_
_entity.id
_entity.type
_entity.pdbx_description
1 polymer ?
#
loop_
_entity_poly.entity_id
_entity_poly.type
_entity_poly.pdbx_seq_one_letter_code
_entity_poly.pdbx_strand_id
1 'polypeptide(L)'
;MTTQSKADEVNLDLQRQDRIGLPEAILCEPKSTAQLRTILERSRATAQPLLLTRLTDAQASALAPAWSLDDDRTSRTAYFQWSPQAPKTGRVAIVAAGTSDVPVSKEAARTLRFHHEDPLEIYDVGVAGLHRFLARVDELRQRRVVIAVAGMDAALISVTGGAVAGVVIGVPTSVGYGVATGGHGALQSALSSCASGVAVVNIDNGYGAACAALRVLRALDAPRP
;
A
#
# COMPACT_ATOMS: atom_id res chain seq x y z
N MET A 1 25.96 -26.66 -19.44
CA MET A 1 25.44 -25.86 -18.32
C MET A 1 25.23 -24.46 -18.86
N THR A 2 24.03 -24.20 -19.38
CA THR A 2 23.71 -22.99 -20.14
C THR A 2 23.70 -21.81 -19.17
N THR A 3 24.56 -20.81 -19.41
CA THR A 3 24.57 -19.54 -18.69
C THR A 3 23.25 -18.82 -18.99
N GLN A 4 22.27 -18.98 -18.11
CA GLN A 4 21.05 -18.19 -18.14
C GLN A 4 21.45 -16.72 -17.93
N SER A 5 21.15 -15.86 -18.90
CA SER A 5 21.57 -14.46 -18.81
C SER A 5 20.75 -13.78 -17.71
N LYS A 6 21.29 -12.75 -17.05
CA LYS A 6 20.53 -11.95 -16.07
C LYS A 6 19.25 -11.32 -16.65
N ALA A 7 19.13 -11.25 -17.99
CA ALA A 7 17.91 -10.83 -18.65
C ALA A 7 16.81 -11.91 -18.55
N ASP A 8 17.17 -13.20 -18.53
CA ASP A 8 16.20 -14.30 -18.50
C ASP A 8 15.51 -14.46 -17.12
N GLU A 9 15.99 -13.76 -16.09
CA GLU A 9 15.39 -13.74 -14.73
C GLU A 9 14.22 -12.76 -14.58
N VAL A 10 14.08 -11.80 -15.51
CA VAL A 10 13.01 -10.81 -15.48
C VAL A 10 11.93 -11.25 -16.46
N ASN A 11 10.67 -11.31 -16.04
CA ASN A 11 9.54 -11.54 -16.92
C ASN A 11 8.35 -10.74 -16.40
N LEU A 12 7.94 -9.69 -17.12
CA LEU A 12 6.89 -8.77 -16.68
C LEU A 12 5.51 -9.28 -17.13
N ASP A 13 4.56 -9.27 -16.22
CA ASP A 13 3.17 -9.63 -16.46
C ASP A 13 2.37 -8.44 -16.99
N LEU A 14 2.60 -8.13 -18.28
CA LEU A 14 1.96 -7.00 -18.97
C LEU A 14 0.43 -7.15 -19.10
N GLN A 15 -0.10 -8.36 -18.91
CA GLN A 15 -1.52 -8.70 -19.05
C GLN A 15 -2.26 -8.70 -17.69
N ARG A 16 -1.57 -8.42 -16.58
CA ARG A 16 -2.18 -8.44 -15.24
C ARG A 16 -3.35 -7.48 -15.12
N GLN A 17 -3.22 -6.31 -15.75
CA GLN A 17 -4.26 -5.29 -15.76
C GLN A 17 -5.53 -5.79 -16.45
N ASP A 18 -5.43 -6.54 -17.54
CA ASP A 18 -6.59 -7.07 -18.25
C ASP A 18 -7.32 -8.11 -17.39
N ARG A 19 -6.56 -8.96 -16.70
CA ARG A 19 -7.12 -10.04 -15.88
C ARG A 19 -7.76 -9.55 -14.59
N ILE A 20 -7.09 -8.66 -13.85
CA ILE A 20 -7.52 -8.26 -12.49
C ILE A 20 -7.74 -6.76 -12.29
N GLY A 21 -7.44 -5.94 -13.30
CA GLY A 21 -7.63 -4.47 -13.27
C GLY A 21 -6.49 -3.71 -12.61
N LEU A 22 -5.41 -4.40 -12.26
CA LEU A 22 -4.22 -3.83 -11.63
C LEU A 22 -2.99 -4.26 -12.43
N PRO A 23 -2.20 -3.33 -12.99
CA PRO A 23 -0.86 -3.65 -13.52
C PRO A 23 0.05 -4.27 -12.46
N GLU A 24 1.14 -4.89 -12.92
CA GLU A 24 2.17 -5.41 -12.03
C GLU A 24 2.93 -4.27 -11.33
N ALA A 25 3.11 -4.40 -10.00
CA ALA A 25 4.03 -3.59 -9.22
C ALA A 25 5.29 -4.38 -8.87
N ILE A 26 6.41 -3.68 -8.70
CA ILE A 26 7.73 -4.27 -8.52
C ILE A 26 8.16 -4.15 -7.06
N LEU A 27 8.21 -5.28 -6.35
CA LEU A 27 8.86 -5.37 -5.04
C LEU A 27 10.38 -5.22 -5.22
N CYS A 28 10.95 -4.08 -4.79
CA CYS A 28 12.33 -3.72 -5.08
C CYS A 28 13.35 -4.23 -4.06
N GLU A 29 13.02 -4.25 -2.77
CA GLU A 29 13.94 -4.58 -1.67
C GLU A 29 14.81 -5.83 -1.90
N PRO A 30 14.27 -7.00 -2.33
CA PRO A 30 15.09 -8.19 -2.53
C PRO A 30 15.85 -8.21 -3.87
N LYS A 31 15.64 -7.22 -4.76
CA LYS A 31 16.22 -7.20 -6.11
C LYS A 31 17.55 -6.44 -6.14
N SER A 32 18.46 -6.91 -6.97
CA SER A 32 19.69 -6.16 -7.29
C SER A 32 19.37 -4.93 -8.15
N THR A 33 20.20 -3.88 -8.05
CA THR A 33 20.08 -2.71 -8.93
C THR A 33 20.15 -3.07 -10.41
N ALA A 34 20.93 -4.11 -10.78
CA ALA A 34 20.98 -4.60 -12.16
C ALA A 34 19.63 -5.15 -12.62
N GLN A 35 18.95 -5.97 -11.80
CA GLN A 35 17.61 -6.47 -12.12
C GLN A 35 16.60 -5.32 -12.23
N LEU A 36 16.68 -4.31 -11.35
CA LEU A 36 15.80 -3.14 -11.43
C LEU A 36 16.01 -2.34 -12.73
N ARG A 37 17.25 -2.16 -13.19
CA ARG A 37 17.52 -1.53 -14.50
C ARG A 37 16.91 -2.32 -15.65
N THR A 38 17.09 -3.64 -15.68
CA THR A 38 16.47 -4.50 -16.69
C THR A 38 14.94 -4.39 -16.70
N ILE A 39 14.31 -4.30 -15.52
CA ILE A 39 12.86 -4.11 -15.39
C ILE A 39 12.43 -2.78 -16.00
N LEU A 40 13.13 -1.68 -15.67
CA LEU A 40 12.82 -0.35 -16.18
C LEU A 40 13.04 -0.24 -17.70
N GLU A 41 14.10 -0.86 -18.24
CA GLU A 41 14.34 -0.94 -19.69
C GLU A 41 13.18 -1.63 -20.42
N ARG A 42 12.67 -2.72 -19.86
CA ARG A 42 11.57 -3.48 -20.46
C ARG A 42 10.24 -2.73 -20.40
N SER A 43 9.91 -2.14 -19.26
CA SER A 43 8.72 -1.29 -19.15
C SER A 43 8.81 -0.09 -20.07
N ARG A 44 10.00 0.51 -20.21
CA ARG A 44 10.21 1.62 -21.15
C ARG A 44 9.86 1.26 -22.58
N ALA A 45 10.20 0.04 -23.01
CA ALA A 45 9.91 -0.45 -24.35
C ALA A 45 8.42 -0.68 -24.60
N THR A 46 7.62 -0.93 -23.56
CA THR A 46 6.17 -1.16 -23.65
C THR A 46 5.33 0.07 -23.29
N ALA A 47 5.97 1.15 -22.84
CA ALA A 47 5.33 2.39 -22.39
C ALA A 47 4.27 2.17 -21.29
N GLN A 48 4.39 1.08 -20.52
CA GLN A 48 3.49 0.81 -19.40
C GLN A 48 4.00 1.47 -18.11
N PRO A 49 3.14 2.16 -17.35
CA PRO A 49 3.53 2.75 -16.07
C PRO A 49 3.88 1.63 -15.08
N LEU A 50 4.89 1.87 -14.25
CA LEU A 50 5.29 0.96 -13.18
C LEU A 50 5.25 1.63 -11.82
N LEU A 51 4.75 0.89 -10.85
CA LEU A 51 4.89 1.18 -9.43
C LEU A 51 6.03 0.35 -8.85
N LEU A 52 7.07 1.01 -8.34
CA LEU A 52 8.14 0.42 -7.56
C LEU A 52 7.76 0.50 -6.07
N THR A 53 7.83 -0.61 -5.33
CA THR A 53 7.55 -0.67 -3.90
C THR A 53 8.76 -1.14 -3.09
N ARG A 54 8.83 -0.71 -1.83
CA ARG A 54 9.95 -0.98 -0.91
C ARG A 54 11.33 -0.66 -1.50
N LEU A 55 11.42 0.37 -2.32
CA LEU A 55 12.66 0.86 -2.92
C LEU A 55 13.59 1.37 -1.80
N THR A 56 14.80 0.83 -1.72
CA THR A 56 15.78 1.27 -0.70
C THR A 56 16.44 2.56 -1.15
N ASP A 57 16.99 3.32 -0.19
CA ASP A 57 17.67 4.58 -0.51
C ASP A 57 18.86 4.40 -1.45
N ALA A 58 19.59 3.29 -1.25
CA ALA A 58 20.71 2.90 -2.10
C ALA A 58 20.24 2.56 -3.53
N GLN A 59 19.15 1.81 -3.67
CA GLN A 59 18.58 1.49 -4.99
C GLN A 59 18.09 2.74 -5.71
N ALA A 60 17.31 3.59 -5.04
CA ALA A 60 16.79 4.82 -5.63
C ALA A 60 17.94 5.76 -6.07
N SER A 61 18.97 5.93 -5.24
CA SER A 61 20.15 6.74 -5.58
C SER A 61 20.93 6.16 -6.77
N ALA A 62 21.01 4.83 -6.88
CA ALA A 62 21.71 4.16 -7.98
C ALA A 62 20.92 4.17 -9.31
N LEU A 63 19.62 4.44 -9.27
CA LEU A 63 18.73 4.54 -10.44
C LEU A 63 18.58 5.99 -10.92
N ALA A 64 18.57 6.97 -10.02
CA ALA A 64 18.33 8.38 -10.32
C ALA A 64 19.16 8.99 -11.48
N PRO A 65 20.45 8.62 -11.70
CA PRO A 65 21.23 9.20 -12.81
C PRO A 65 20.75 8.84 -14.21
N ALA A 66 20.07 7.69 -14.36
CA ALA A 66 19.67 7.15 -15.66
C ALA A 66 18.15 7.08 -15.85
N TRP A 67 17.38 7.23 -14.77
CA TRP A 67 15.94 7.00 -14.75
C TRP A 67 15.22 8.16 -14.06
N SER A 68 14.26 8.76 -14.77
CA SER A 68 13.34 9.73 -14.19
C SER A 68 12.26 9.00 -13.43
N LEU A 69 12.34 9.03 -12.10
CA LEU A 69 11.40 8.40 -11.18
C LEU A 69 10.73 9.48 -10.33
N ASP A 70 9.41 9.39 -10.16
CA ASP A 70 8.72 10.14 -9.11
C ASP A 70 8.90 9.37 -7.80
N ASP A 71 9.97 9.67 -7.07
CA ASP A 71 10.45 8.94 -5.91
C ASP A 71 9.96 9.57 -4.60
N ASP A 72 9.32 8.77 -3.74
CA ASP A 72 8.91 9.15 -2.39
C ASP A 72 9.63 8.29 -1.36
N ARG A 73 10.61 8.89 -0.70
CA ARG A 73 11.49 8.23 0.26
C ARG A 73 10.77 7.74 1.52
N THR A 74 9.73 8.45 1.96
CA THR A 74 8.99 8.06 3.17
C THR A 74 8.23 6.75 2.95
N SER A 75 7.52 6.61 1.84
CA SER A 75 6.79 5.39 1.47
C SER A 75 7.69 4.31 0.88
N ARG A 76 8.93 4.66 0.51
CA ARG A 76 9.83 3.78 -0.24
C ARG A 76 9.18 3.33 -1.56
N THR A 77 8.48 4.24 -2.24
CA THR A 77 7.84 3.95 -3.52
C THR A 77 8.28 4.91 -4.60
N ALA A 78 8.30 4.45 -5.84
CA ALA A 78 8.55 5.31 -6.99
C ALA A 78 7.62 4.98 -8.15
N TYR A 79 7.22 6.00 -8.91
CA TYR A 79 6.51 5.80 -10.18
C TYR A 79 7.45 5.96 -11.36
N PHE A 80 7.29 5.11 -12.36
CA PHE A 80 8.00 5.20 -13.64
C PHE A 80 7.00 5.22 -14.78
N GLN A 81 7.20 6.11 -15.76
CA GLN A 81 6.31 6.31 -16.91
C GLN A 81 4.83 6.53 -16.54
N TRP A 82 4.57 7.02 -15.34
CA TRP A 82 3.23 7.34 -14.86
C TRP A 82 2.93 8.82 -15.13
N SER A 83 1.67 9.12 -15.42
CA SER A 83 1.18 10.48 -15.58
C SER A 83 -0.12 10.66 -14.80
N PRO A 84 -0.30 11.79 -14.10
CA PRO A 84 -1.50 12.03 -13.33
C PRO A 84 -2.73 12.14 -14.23
N GLN A 85 -3.84 11.59 -13.75
CA GLN A 85 -5.18 11.78 -14.31
C GLN A 85 -6.07 12.42 -13.24
N ALA A 86 -7.26 12.89 -13.63
CA ALA A 86 -8.24 13.43 -12.69
C ALA A 86 -8.55 12.37 -11.60
N PRO A 87 -8.23 12.64 -10.33
CA PRO A 87 -8.37 11.63 -9.29
C PRO A 87 -9.83 11.43 -8.93
N LYS A 88 -10.20 10.20 -8.63
CA LYS A 88 -11.45 9.89 -7.95
C LYS A 88 -11.20 10.09 -6.45
N THR A 89 -12.04 10.89 -5.81
CA THR A 89 -11.86 11.27 -4.40
C THR A 89 -13.00 10.73 -3.53
N GLY A 90 -12.77 10.75 -2.23
CA GLY A 90 -13.83 10.57 -1.23
C GLY A 90 -14.28 9.14 -0.96
N ARG A 91 -13.69 8.14 -1.61
CA ARG A 91 -14.08 6.72 -1.47
C ARG A 91 -13.24 5.93 -0.49
N VAL A 92 -11.97 6.26 -0.33
CA VAL A 92 -11.03 5.58 0.56
C VAL A 92 -10.52 6.53 1.62
N ALA A 93 -10.42 6.06 2.87
CA ALA A 93 -9.59 6.69 3.88
C ALA A 93 -8.45 5.77 4.32
N ILE A 94 -7.35 6.37 4.72
CA ILE A 94 -6.23 5.72 5.40
C ILE A 94 -6.09 6.37 6.77
N VAL A 95 -6.12 5.57 7.82
CA VAL A 95 -5.88 6.00 9.20
C VAL A 95 -4.62 5.34 9.73
N ALA A 96 -3.67 6.13 10.24
CA ALA A 96 -2.44 5.63 10.85
C ALA A 96 -2.43 5.88 12.36
N ALA A 97 -2.07 4.88 13.15
CA ALA A 97 -2.06 4.99 14.61
C ALA A 97 -1.00 5.97 15.12
N GLY A 98 0.22 5.90 14.61
CA GLY A 98 1.29 6.83 14.97
C GLY A 98 2.07 7.34 13.78
N THR A 99 2.96 8.30 14.03
CA THR A 99 3.91 8.81 13.03
C THR A 99 4.84 7.71 12.51
N SER A 100 5.17 6.72 13.35
CA SER A 100 5.97 5.55 12.96
C SER A 100 5.29 4.66 11.92
N ASP A 101 3.95 4.70 11.82
CA ASP A 101 3.17 3.93 10.84
C ASP A 101 3.02 4.67 9.48
N VAL A 102 3.51 5.91 9.39
CA VAL A 102 3.40 6.76 8.20
C VAL A 102 4.05 6.13 6.96
N PRO A 103 5.24 5.50 7.02
CA PRO A 103 5.83 4.85 5.84
C PRO A 103 4.89 3.83 5.17
N VAL A 104 4.28 2.95 5.97
CA VAL A 104 3.34 1.92 5.49
C VAL A 104 2.04 2.57 4.99
N SER A 105 1.56 3.59 5.70
CA SER A 105 0.36 4.33 5.31
C SER A 105 0.55 5.08 3.98
N LYS A 106 1.71 5.70 3.78
CA LYS A 106 2.05 6.37 2.53
C LYS A 106 2.29 5.38 1.39
N GLU A 107 2.81 4.18 1.64
CA GLU A 107 2.86 3.12 0.60
C GLU A 107 1.45 2.79 0.09
N ALA A 108 0.47 2.65 0.99
CA ALA A 108 -0.91 2.46 0.61
C ALA A 108 -1.45 3.66 -0.19
N ALA A 109 -1.22 4.89 0.28
CA ALA A 109 -1.68 6.10 -0.40
C ALA A 109 -1.06 6.28 -1.79
N ARG A 110 0.25 6.06 -1.91
CA ARG A 110 0.97 6.08 -3.19
C ARG A 110 0.48 4.98 -4.12
N THR A 111 0.17 3.80 -3.59
CA THR A 111 -0.42 2.74 -4.42
C THR A 111 -1.79 3.19 -4.94
N LEU A 112 -2.67 3.72 -4.09
CA LEU A 112 -3.98 4.23 -4.53
C LEU A 112 -3.87 5.34 -5.59
N ARG A 113 -2.97 6.31 -5.37
CA ARG A 113 -2.75 7.43 -6.31
C ARG A 113 -2.20 6.98 -7.65
N PHE A 114 -1.36 5.94 -7.67
CA PHE A 114 -0.90 5.32 -8.91
C PHE A 114 -2.09 4.83 -9.76
N HIS A 115 -3.17 4.39 -9.13
CA HIS A 115 -4.43 4.01 -9.78
C HIS A 115 -5.47 5.13 -9.85
N HIS A 116 -5.06 6.38 -9.66
CA HIS A 116 -5.91 7.58 -9.72
C HIS A 116 -7.04 7.62 -8.66
N GLU A 117 -6.84 6.91 -7.55
CA GLU A 117 -7.63 7.05 -6.33
C GLU A 117 -6.89 7.96 -5.36
N ASP A 118 -7.48 9.09 -4.98
CA ASP A 118 -6.90 9.96 -3.97
C ASP A 118 -7.60 9.72 -2.62
N PRO A 119 -6.93 9.07 -1.66
CA PRO A 119 -7.51 8.76 -0.37
C PRO A 119 -7.51 9.98 0.56
N LEU A 120 -8.48 10.01 1.48
CA LEU A 120 -8.33 10.81 2.70
C LEU A 120 -7.24 10.19 3.57
N GLU A 121 -6.24 10.96 3.97
CA GLU A 121 -5.18 10.50 4.87
C GLU A 121 -5.30 11.18 6.24
N ILE A 122 -5.35 10.38 7.30
CA ILE A 122 -5.41 10.83 8.69
C ILE A 122 -4.31 10.10 9.47
N TYR A 123 -3.43 10.85 10.11
CA TYR A 123 -2.29 10.29 10.83
C TYR A 123 -2.36 10.62 12.32
N ASP A 124 -1.61 9.84 13.10
CA ASP A 124 -1.46 10.00 14.55
C ASP A 124 -2.81 9.98 15.29
N VAL A 125 -3.66 9.00 14.98
CA VAL A 125 -4.97 8.79 15.61
C VAL A 125 -5.04 7.48 16.40
N GLY A 126 -3.91 7.04 16.96
CA GLY A 126 -3.81 5.82 17.75
C GLY A 126 -4.63 5.83 19.03
N VAL A 127 -4.87 4.64 19.59
CA VAL A 127 -5.80 4.43 20.71
C VAL A 127 -5.37 5.08 22.02
N ALA A 128 -4.08 5.35 22.22
CA ALA A 128 -3.57 6.13 23.35
C ALA A 128 -4.15 7.56 23.39
N GLY A 129 -4.51 8.10 22.22
CA GLY A 129 -5.21 9.36 22.06
C GLY A 129 -6.55 9.17 21.34
N LEU A 130 -7.36 8.19 21.76
CA LEU A 130 -8.59 7.78 21.06
C LEU A 130 -9.53 8.93 20.67
N HIS A 131 -9.57 10.02 21.45
CA HIS A 131 -10.32 11.22 21.13
C HIS A 131 -9.97 11.82 19.75
N ARG A 132 -8.70 11.70 19.29
CA ARG A 132 -8.26 12.15 17.97
C ARG A 132 -8.89 11.33 16.84
N PHE A 133 -9.04 10.02 17.04
CA PHE A 133 -9.78 9.17 16.11
C PHE A 133 -11.27 9.51 16.10
N LEU A 134 -11.88 9.62 17.29
CA LEU A 134 -13.31 9.92 17.44
C LEU A 134 -13.69 11.25 16.77
N ALA A 135 -12.82 12.26 16.84
CA ALA A 135 -13.03 13.55 16.17
C ALA A 135 -13.08 13.45 14.62
N ARG A 136 -12.67 12.31 14.04
CA ARG A 136 -12.63 12.08 12.59
C ARG A 136 -13.61 10.98 12.14
N VAL A 137 -14.29 10.31 13.07
CA VAL A 137 -15.16 9.15 12.78
C VAL A 137 -16.25 9.45 11.77
N ASP A 138 -16.89 10.62 11.85
CA ASP A 138 -17.98 10.95 10.92
C ASP A 138 -17.48 11.13 9.48
N GLU A 139 -16.23 11.59 9.30
CA GLU A 139 -15.61 11.64 7.98
C GLU A 139 -15.26 10.24 7.47
N LEU A 140 -14.79 9.34 8.36
CA LEU A 140 -14.50 7.95 8.01
C LEU A 140 -15.75 7.17 7.62
N ARG A 141 -16.88 7.43 8.28
CA ARG A 141 -18.18 6.79 7.98
C ARG A 141 -18.69 7.09 6.57
N GLN A 142 -18.23 8.17 5.95
CA GLN A 142 -18.60 8.53 4.58
C GLN A 142 -17.81 7.74 3.52
N ARG A 143 -16.81 6.96 3.92
CA ARG A 143 -15.91 6.25 2.99
C ARG A 143 -16.42 4.83 2.72
N ARG A 144 -16.18 4.35 1.50
CA ARG A 144 -16.50 2.98 1.09
C ARG A 144 -15.52 1.97 1.67
N VAL A 145 -14.25 2.37 1.78
CA VAL A 145 -13.15 1.56 2.32
C VAL A 145 -12.33 2.40 3.30
N VAL A 146 -11.95 1.81 4.42
CA VAL A 146 -11.00 2.40 5.39
C VAL A 146 -9.83 1.44 5.58
N ILE A 147 -8.62 1.91 5.28
CA ILE A 147 -7.37 1.20 5.55
C ILE A 147 -6.86 1.68 6.91
N ALA A 148 -6.80 0.78 7.89
CA ALA A 148 -6.31 1.09 9.23
C ALA A 148 -4.90 0.50 9.42
N VAL A 149 -3.92 1.37 9.64
CA VAL A 149 -2.50 1.02 9.74
C VAL A 149 -2.03 1.23 11.17
N ALA A 150 -1.55 0.17 11.83
CA ALA A 150 -1.15 0.24 13.23
C ALA A 150 -0.13 -0.83 13.64
N GLY A 151 0.92 -0.39 14.34
CA GLY A 151 1.84 -1.27 15.08
C GLY A 151 1.44 -1.47 16.53
N MET A 152 2.40 -1.84 17.38
CA MET A 152 2.20 -2.12 18.81
C MET A 152 1.12 -3.20 19.05
N ASP A 153 -0.02 -2.83 19.65
CA ASP A 153 -1.17 -3.70 19.90
C ASP A 153 -2.16 -3.75 18.73
N ALA A 154 -1.93 -2.96 17.69
CA ALA A 154 -2.81 -2.78 16.52
C ALA A 154 -4.28 -2.48 16.85
N ALA A 155 -4.58 -1.97 18.04
CA ALA A 155 -5.97 -1.81 18.51
C ALA A 155 -6.78 -0.85 17.64
N LEU A 156 -6.13 0.09 16.94
CA LEU A 156 -6.79 1.00 16.00
C LEU A 156 -7.56 0.24 14.90
N ILE A 157 -7.09 -0.93 14.48
CA ILE A 157 -7.76 -1.77 13.47
C ILE A 157 -9.13 -2.21 14.00
N SER A 158 -9.17 -2.75 15.22
CA SER A 158 -10.42 -3.18 15.89
C SER A 158 -11.37 -2.00 16.16
N VAL A 159 -10.82 -0.87 16.64
CA VAL A 159 -11.60 0.35 16.87
C VAL A 159 -12.24 0.84 15.57
N THR A 160 -11.49 0.83 14.46
CA THR A 160 -12.00 1.22 13.14
C THR A 160 -13.13 0.30 12.70
N GLY A 161 -12.97 -1.02 12.84
CA GLY A 161 -13.99 -2.02 12.51
C GLY A 161 -15.30 -1.86 13.30
N GLY A 162 -15.24 -1.35 14.53
CA GLY A 162 -16.44 -1.03 15.31
C GLY A 162 -17.06 0.35 15.01
N ALA A 163 -16.35 1.23 14.31
CA ALA A 163 -16.74 2.64 14.14
C ALA A 163 -17.36 2.96 12.78
N VAL A 164 -17.07 2.17 11.74
CA VAL A 164 -17.48 2.43 10.35
C VAL A 164 -18.23 1.25 9.75
N ALA A 165 -19.17 1.54 8.84
CA ALA A 165 -19.90 0.53 8.08
C ALA A 165 -19.21 0.12 6.76
N GLY A 166 -18.23 0.90 6.30
CA GLY A 166 -17.44 0.60 5.10
C GLY A 166 -16.51 -0.60 5.31
N VAL A 167 -15.92 -1.10 4.22
CA VAL A 167 -14.95 -2.21 4.30
C VAL A 167 -13.71 -1.75 5.06
N VAL A 168 -13.32 -2.48 6.09
CA VAL A 168 -12.10 -2.20 6.87
C VAL A 168 -11.00 -3.16 6.48
N ILE A 169 -9.86 -2.61 6.10
CA ILE A 169 -8.63 -3.36 5.79
C ILE A 169 -7.57 -2.98 6.81
N GLY A 170 -7.21 -3.92 7.68
CA GLY A 170 -6.17 -3.77 8.69
C GLY A 170 -4.77 -4.07 8.14
N VAL A 171 -3.83 -3.17 8.38
CA VAL A 171 -2.40 -3.30 8.05
C VAL A 171 -1.60 -3.25 9.36
N PRO A 172 -1.26 -4.41 9.94
CA PRO A 172 -0.34 -4.44 11.06
C PRO A 172 1.03 -3.96 10.59
N THR A 173 1.72 -3.16 11.39
CA THR A 173 3.09 -2.71 11.08
C THR A 173 4.11 -3.41 11.98
N SER A 174 5.37 -3.44 11.54
CA SER A 174 6.49 -3.94 12.34
C SER A 174 6.92 -2.97 13.45
N VAL A 175 6.26 -1.81 13.57
CA VAL A 175 6.52 -0.80 14.59
C VAL A 175 6.25 -1.37 15.98
N GLY A 176 7.26 -1.27 16.84
CA GLY A 176 7.16 -1.59 18.25
C GLY A 176 8.47 -2.15 18.80
N TYR A 177 8.47 -2.40 20.10
CA TYR A 177 9.60 -2.95 20.83
C TYR A 177 9.14 -3.97 21.87
N GLY A 178 10.08 -4.75 22.40
CA GLY A 178 9.77 -5.82 23.36
C GLY A 178 8.79 -6.82 22.75
N VAL A 179 7.62 -6.99 23.38
CA VAL A 179 6.57 -7.93 22.94
C VAL A 179 6.02 -7.57 21.56
N ALA A 180 6.05 -6.29 21.16
CA ALA A 180 5.54 -5.83 19.87
C ALA A 180 6.58 -5.89 18.73
N THR A 181 7.79 -6.37 18.99
CA THR A 181 8.88 -6.35 18.01
C THR A 181 8.53 -7.13 16.73
N GLY A 182 8.74 -6.51 15.58
CA GLY A 182 8.54 -7.14 14.28
C GLY A 182 7.07 -7.38 13.92
N GLY A 183 6.12 -6.78 14.64
CA GLY A 183 4.70 -6.74 14.24
C GLY A 183 3.92 -8.05 14.43
N HIS A 184 4.51 -9.10 15.01
CA HIS A 184 3.81 -10.37 15.22
C HIS A 184 2.63 -10.22 16.18
N GLY A 185 2.80 -9.49 17.29
CA GLY A 185 1.72 -9.18 18.23
C GLY A 185 0.62 -8.34 17.56
N ALA A 186 1.00 -7.32 16.79
CA ALA A 186 0.07 -6.51 16.00
C ALA A 186 -0.75 -7.36 15.02
N LEU A 187 -0.11 -8.27 14.27
CA LEU A 187 -0.77 -9.18 13.35
C LEU A 187 -1.73 -10.14 14.06
N GLN A 188 -1.29 -10.76 15.17
CA GLN A 188 -2.14 -11.66 15.96
C GLN A 188 -3.35 -10.92 16.55
N SER A 189 -3.14 -9.72 17.09
CA SER A 189 -4.20 -8.84 17.59
C SER A 189 -5.21 -8.48 16.50
N ALA A 190 -4.73 -8.07 15.33
CA ALA A 190 -5.57 -7.76 14.18
C ALA A 190 -6.40 -8.97 13.72
N LEU A 191 -5.80 -10.16 13.65
CA LEU A 191 -6.48 -11.40 13.22
C LEU A 191 -7.46 -11.95 14.27
N SER A 192 -7.19 -11.71 15.56
CA SER A 192 -8.06 -12.10 16.67
C SER A 192 -9.11 -11.05 17.02
N SER A 193 -9.18 -9.96 16.25
CA SER A 193 -10.16 -8.91 16.44
C SER A 193 -11.59 -9.47 16.41
N CYS A 194 -12.42 -9.02 17.35
CA CYS A 194 -13.85 -9.33 17.37
C CYS A 194 -14.68 -8.42 16.44
N ALA A 195 -14.07 -7.38 15.86
CA ALA A 195 -14.73 -6.52 14.91
C ALA A 195 -15.03 -7.30 13.62
N SER A 196 -16.32 -7.54 13.38
CA SER A 196 -16.77 -8.40 12.28
C SER A 196 -16.43 -7.80 10.91
N GLY A 197 -15.89 -8.63 10.02
CA GLY A 197 -15.64 -8.24 8.62
C GLY A 197 -14.36 -7.44 8.39
N VAL A 198 -13.48 -7.29 9.38
CA VAL A 198 -12.13 -6.73 9.17
C VAL A 198 -11.29 -7.72 8.37
N ALA A 199 -10.78 -7.29 7.22
CA ALA A 199 -9.80 -8.05 6.44
C ALA A 199 -8.39 -7.61 6.83
N VAL A 200 -7.46 -8.54 7.04
CA VAL A 200 -6.09 -8.23 7.49
C VAL A 200 -5.08 -8.64 6.41
N VAL A 201 -4.13 -7.76 6.11
CA VAL A 201 -3.00 -8.06 5.22
C VAL A 201 -1.72 -8.37 6.02
N ASN A 202 -0.68 -8.83 5.32
CA ASN A 202 0.63 -9.06 5.94
C ASN A 202 1.21 -7.80 6.60
N ILE A 203 2.16 -8.03 7.51
CA ILE A 203 2.90 -6.97 8.19
C ILE A 203 3.59 -6.05 7.15
N ASP A 204 3.45 -4.74 7.37
CA ASP A 204 3.99 -3.67 6.52
C ASP A 204 3.53 -3.74 5.05
N ASN A 205 2.35 -4.31 4.78
CA ASN A 205 1.85 -4.49 3.42
C ASN A 205 0.84 -3.40 3.02
N GLY A 206 1.28 -2.14 2.99
CA GLY A 206 0.46 -1.01 2.56
C GLY A 206 0.01 -1.15 1.11
N TYR A 207 0.92 -1.62 0.23
CA TYR A 207 0.60 -1.96 -1.16
C TYR A 207 -0.55 -2.96 -1.28
N GLY A 208 -0.50 -4.07 -0.52
CA GLY A 208 -1.52 -5.11 -0.56
C GLY A 208 -2.89 -4.61 -0.09
N ALA A 209 -2.92 -3.76 0.93
CA ALA A 209 -4.16 -3.14 1.41
C ALA A 209 -4.77 -2.20 0.36
N ALA A 210 -3.95 -1.38 -0.29
CA ALA A 210 -4.41 -0.54 -1.40
C ALA A 210 -4.93 -1.37 -2.58
N CYS A 211 -4.26 -2.46 -2.94
CA CYS A 211 -4.74 -3.38 -3.97
C CYS A 211 -6.10 -4.01 -3.61
N ALA A 212 -6.28 -4.43 -2.35
CA ALA A 212 -7.55 -4.96 -1.87
C ALA A 212 -8.65 -3.89 -1.93
N ALA A 213 -8.37 -2.66 -1.51
CA ALA A 213 -9.30 -1.53 -1.63
C ALA A 213 -9.70 -1.27 -3.09
N LEU A 214 -8.75 -1.25 -4.02
CA LEU A 214 -9.02 -1.05 -5.44
C LEU A 214 -9.92 -2.15 -6.03
N ARG A 215 -9.70 -3.41 -5.62
CA ARG A 215 -10.57 -4.53 -6.03
C ARG A 215 -11.99 -4.38 -5.48
N VAL A 216 -12.14 -3.93 -4.23
CA VAL A 216 -13.45 -3.63 -3.64
C VAL A 216 -14.15 -2.53 -4.44
N LEU A 217 -13.47 -1.41 -4.70
CA LEU A 217 -14.05 -0.30 -5.47
C LEU A 217 -14.44 -0.74 -6.89
N ARG A 218 -13.60 -1.53 -7.55
CA ARG A 218 -13.93 -2.07 -8.88
C ARG A 218 -15.17 -2.96 -8.85
N ALA A 219 -15.33 -3.79 -7.82
CA ALA A 219 -16.52 -4.63 -7.67
C ALA A 219 -17.79 -3.81 -7.41
N LEU A 220 -17.67 -2.64 -6.77
CA LEU A 220 -18.78 -1.70 -6.57
C LEU A 220 -19.12 -0.89 -7.83
N ASP A 221 -18.11 -0.53 -8.63
CA ASP A 221 -18.26 0.25 -9.87
C ASP A 221 -18.75 -0.62 -11.05
N ALA A 222 -18.48 -1.94 -11.03
CA ALA A 222 -18.87 -2.83 -12.11
C ALA A 222 -20.40 -2.98 -12.19
N PRO A 223 -21.01 -2.89 -13.39
CA PRO A 223 -22.41 -3.23 -13.54
C PRO A 223 -22.62 -4.67 -13.09
N ARG A 224 -23.58 -4.88 -12.18
CA ARG A 224 -24.04 -6.24 -11.86
C ARG A 224 -24.75 -6.80 -13.11
N PRO A 225 -24.46 -8.05 -13.50
CA PRO A 225 -25.21 -8.72 -14.56
C PRO A 225 -26.71 -8.80 -14.22
#